data_AF-A0A5B7BHH3-F1
#
_entry.id   AF-A0A5B7BHH3-F1
#
_cell.length_a   1.000
_cell.length_b   1.000
_cell.length_c   1.000
_cell.angle_alpha   90.00
_cell.angle_beta   90.00
_cell.angle_gamma   90.00
#
_symmetry.space_group_name_H-M   'P 1'
#
loop_
_entity.id
_entity.type
_entity.pdbx_description
1 polymer ?
#
loop_
_entity_poly.entity_id
_entity_poly.type
_entity_poly.pdbx_seq_one_letter_code
_entity_poly.pdbx_strand_id
1 'polypeptide(L)'
;QTICGLHMHKELFSTTAAFVDAVTMGAIERWATYGLETPELAEVARKILAQPITTSSAERNWSTYSFIHNVKRNRLNSSRADKLVFIHSNIRLLSRFQDNYKEGPYKKWDVDPENSMIDDFHVRLEEMR
;
A
#
# COMPACT_ATOMS: atom_id res chain seq x y z
N GLN A 1 -52.78 1.00 27.53
CA GLN A 1 -51.68 1.89 27.11
C GLN A 1 -50.43 1.04 27.03
N THR A 2 -50.08 0.62 25.82
CA THR A 2 -48.97 -0.30 25.55
C THR A 2 -47.66 0.49 25.59
N ILE A 3 -46.75 0.06 26.45
CA ILE A 3 -45.41 0.63 26.62
C ILE A 3 -44.70 0.57 25.27
N CYS A 4 -44.33 1.73 24.74
CA CYS A 4 -43.54 1.88 23.52
C CYS A 4 -42.29 1.02 23.61
N GLY A 5 -42.18 0.05 22.70
CA GLY A 5 -41.01 -0.77 22.52
C GLY A 5 -39.79 0.10 22.28
N LEU A 6 -38.83 0.04 23.19
CA LEU A 6 -37.46 0.44 22.94
C LEU A 6 -36.98 -0.36 21.73
N HIS A 7 -36.94 0.29 20.58
CA HIS A 7 -36.29 -0.22 19.39
C HIS A 7 -34.79 -0.20 19.70
N MET A 8 -34.30 -1.26 20.35
CA MET A 8 -32.88 -1.57 20.39
C MET A 8 -32.43 -1.68 18.94
N HIS A 9 -31.72 -0.65 18.46
CA HIS A 9 -30.90 -0.76 17.27
C HIS A 9 -29.98 -1.95 17.53
N LYS A 10 -30.28 -3.11 16.94
CA LYS A 10 -29.40 -4.27 17.05
C LYS A 10 -28.15 -3.90 16.28
N GLU A 11 -27.10 -3.56 16.99
CA GLU A 11 -25.77 -3.32 16.46
C GLU A 11 -25.42 -4.49 15.53
N LEU A 12 -25.28 -4.22 14.23
CA LEU A 12 -24.95 -5.15 13.16
C LEU A 12 -23.72 -6.00 13.54
N PHE A 13 -22.79 -5.42 14.29
CA PHE A 13 -21.60 -6.10 14.83
C PHE A 13 -21.89 -7.19 15.85
N SER A 14 -23.01 -7.10 16.58
CA SER A 14 -23.41 -8.08 17.59
C SER A 14 -24.22 -9.24 16.99
N THR A 15 -24.51 -9.20 15.69
CA THR A 15 -25.31 -10.24 15.03
C THR A 15 -24.52 -11.53 14.88
N THR A 16 -25.17 -12.69 15.01
CA THR A 16 -24.53 -14.01 14.80
C THR A 16 -23.89 -14.11 13.41
N ALA A 17 -24.48 -13.46 12.40
CA ALA A 17 -23.90 -13.34 11.06
C ALA A 17 -22.53 -12.64 11.08
N ALA A 18 -22.38 -11.53 11.80
CA ALA A 18 -21.12 -10.79 11.90
C ALA A 18 -20.00 -11.58 12.60
N PHE A 19 -20.34 -12.55 13.46
CA PHE A 19 -19.39 -13.46 14.08
C PHE A 19 -18.94 -14.58 13.13
N VAL A 20 -19.85 -15.16 12.37
CA VAL A 20 -19.53 -16.17 11.34
C VAL A 20 -18.65 -15.52 10.28
N ASP A 21 -19.06 -14.36 9.80
CA ASP A 21 -18.38 -13.56 8.80
C ASP A 21 -17.00 -13.10 9.26
N ALA A 22 -16.81 -12.86 10.56
CA ALA A 22 -15.50 -12.51 11.11
C ALA A 22 -14.40 -13.55 10.85
N VAL A 23 -14.79 -14.82 10.65
CA VAL A 23 -13.87 -15.93 10.42
C VAL A 23 -13.78 -16.30 8.94
N THR A 24 -14.81 -16.05 8.16
CA THR A 24 -14.89 -16.45 6.75
C THR A 24 -14.51 -15.34 5.77
N MET A 25 -14.67 -14.07 6.15
CA MET A 25 -14.47 -12.93 5.25
C MET A 25 -13.15 -12.20 5.48
N GLY A 26 -12.67 -11.48 4.46
CA GLY A 26 -11.47 -10.65 4.60
C GLY A 26 -11.66 -9.54 5.64
N ALA A 27 -10.65 -9.28 6.47
CA ALA A 27 -10.77 -8.28 7.54
C ALA A 27 -11.20 -6.88 7.03
N ILE A 28 -10.71 -6.46 5.86
CA ILE A 28 -11.11 -5.19 5.22
C ILE A 28 -12.58 -5.22 4.77
N GLU A 29 -13.03 -6.34 4.22
CA GLU A 29 -14.41 -6.55 3.76
C GLU A 29 -15.38 -6.51 4.94
N ARG A 30 -15.00 -7.08 6.09
CA ARG A 30 -15.78 -7.01 7.33
C ARG A 30 -16.02 -5.57 7.78
N TRP A 31 -14.99 -4.74 7.81
CA TRP A 31 -15.14 -3.33 8.16
C TRP A 31 -15.91 -2.53 7.10
N ALA A 32 -15.92 -2.98 5.84
CA ALA A 32 -16.76 -2.38 4.81
C ALA A 32 -18.25 -2.72 4.98
N THR A 33 -18.56 -3.97 5.35
CA THR A 33 -19.94 -4.47 5.50
C THR A 33 -20.58 -4.02 6.82
N TYR A 34 -19.86 -4.12 7.93
CA TYR A 34 -20.41 -3.89 9.27
C TYR A 34 -20.00 -2.53 9.86
N GLY A 35 -18.93 -1.92 9.35
CA GLY A 35 -18.36 -0.68 9.90
C GLY A 35 -19.20 0.59 9.74
N LEU A 36 -20.33 0.54 9.03
CA LEU A 36 -21.23 1.69 8.84
C LEU A 36 -21.80 2.22 10.16
N GLU A 37 -21.94 1.36 11.17
CA GLU A 37 -22.42 1.77 12.49
C GLU A 37 -21.34 2.47 13.33
N THR A 38 -20.07 2.28 13.00
CA THR A 38 -18.93 2.88 13.69
C THR A 38 -17.97 3.51 12.67
N PRO A 39 -18.42 4.57 11.94
CA PRO A 39 -17.69 5.09 10.77
C PRO A 39 -16.28 5.56 11.10
N GLU A 40 -16.08 6.20 12.26
CA GLU A 40 -14.75 6.65 12.72
C GLU A 40 -13.80 5.48 12.97
N LEU A 41 -14.29 4.42 13.64
CA LEU A 41 -13.49 3.22 13.92
C LEU A 41 -13.21 2.43 12.63
N ALA A 42 -14.21 2.29 11.77
CA ALA A 42 -14.08 1.61 10.49
C ALA A 42 -13.07 2.29 9.57
N GLU A 43 -13.00 3.62 9.57
CA GLU A 43 -12.01 4.37 8.80
C GLU A 43 -10.58 4.05 9.28
N VAL A 44 -10.34 4.10 10.60
CA VAL A 44 -9.03 3.80 11.18
C VAL A 44 -8.66 2.33 10.95
N ALA A 45 -9.58 1.40 11.19
CA ALA A 45 -9.37 -0.02 11.00
C ALA A 45 -9.02 -0.36 9.54
N ARG A 46 -9.73 0.23 8.56
CA ARG A 46 -9.40 0.07 7.15
C ARG A 46 -8.01 0.59 6.81
N LYS A 47 -7.61 1.75 7.34
CA LYS A 47 -6.26 2.30 7.12
C LYS A 47 -5.19 1.37 7.65
N ILE A 48 -5.34 0.88 8.89
CA ILE A 48 -4.38 -0.04 9.53
C ILE A 48 -4.30 -1.36 8.75
N LEU A 49 -5.44 -1.96 8.41
CA LEU A 49 -5.50 -3.24 7.69
C LEU A 49 -5.00 -3.14 6.25
N ALA A 50 -5.05 -1.96 5.64
CA ALA A 50 -4.48 -1.71 4.33
C ALA A 50 -2.94 -1.54 4.36
N GLN A 51 -2.34 -1.35 5.54
CA GLN A 51 -0.88 -1.27 5.64
C GLN A 51 -0.24 -2.66 5.61
N PRO A 52 0.85 -2.86 4.87
CA PRO A 52 1.60 -4.10 4.93
C PRO A 52 2.31 -4.23 6.30
N ILE A 53 1.96 -5.27 7.07
CA ILE A 53 2.50 -5.52 8.44
C ILE A 53 3.71 -6.49 8.40
N THR A 54 4.26 -6.81 7.23
CA THR A 54 5.34 -7.80 7.11
C THR A 54 6.72 -7.18 7.24
N THR A 55 7.63 -7.85 7.95
CA THR A 55 9.06 -7.48 8.01
C THR A 55 9.66 -7.36 6.61
N SER A 56 9.29 -8.27 5.70
CA SER A 56 9.71 -8.24 4.29
C SER A 56 9.29 -6.97 3.54
N SER A 57 8.20 -6.32 3.93
CA SER A 57 7.78 -5.04 3.33
C SER A 57 8.60 -3.87 3.88
N ALA A 58 8.96 -3.91 5.16
CA ALA A 58 9.90 -2.96 5.75
C ALA A 58 11.31 -3.11 5.15
N GLU A 59 11.80 -4.34 4.99
CA GLU A 59 13.10 -4.65 4.37
C GLU A 59 13.20 -4.10 2.94
N ARG A 60 12.13 -4.22 2.15
CA ARG A 60 12.08 -3.60 0.80
C ARG A 60 12.22 -2.08 0.84
N ASN A 61 11.55 -1.42 1.78
CA ASN A 61 11.67 0.03 1.96
C ASN A 61 13.09 0.42 2.41
N TRP A 62 13.70 -0.33 3.32
CA TRP A 62 15.08 -0.08 3.78
C TRP A 62 16.11 -0.32 2.69
N SER A 63 15.92 -1.35 1.86
CA SER A 63 16.78 -1.58 0.69
C SER A 63 16.67 -0.42 -0.31
N THR A 64 15.47 0.09 -0.56
CA THR A 64 15.25 1.29 -1.38
C THR A 64 15.94 2.53 -0.79
N TYR A 65 15.83 2.72 0.53
CA TYR A 65 16.50 3.82 1.23
C TYR A 65 18.03 3.72 1.07
N SER A 66 18.59 2.52 1.23
CA SER A 66 20.01 2.24 1.02
C SER A 66 20.44 2.57 -0.43
N PHE A 67 19.65 2.14 -1.42
CA PHE A 67 19.88 2.44 -2.83
C PHE A 67 19.91 3.95 -3.10
N ILE A 68 18.92 4.70 -2.63
CA ILE A 68 18.83 6.16 -2.82
C ILE A 68 20.05 6.90 -2.24
N HIS A 69 20.59 6.43 -1.10
CA HIS A 69 21.80 6.99 -0.50
C HIS A 69 23.08 6.54 -1.23
N ASN A 70 23.13 5.31 -1.74
CA ASN A 70 24.34 4.71 -2.33
C ASN A 70 24.59 5.09 -3.80
N VAL A 71 23.57 5.41 -4.60
CA VAL A 71 23.69 5.55 -6.08
C VAL A 71 24.84 6.46 -6.55
N LYS A 72 25.30 7.44 -5.74
CA LYS A 72 26.53 8.24 -6.01
C LYS A 72 26.96 9.09 -4.78
N ARG A 73 26.99 8.51 -3.56
CA ARG A 73 27.25 9.24 -2.27
C ARG A 73 26.39 10.51 -2.14
N ASN A 74 25.08 10.36 -2.26
CA ASN A 74 24.19 11.52 -2.23
C ASN A 74 23.99 11.97 -0.78
N ARG A 75 24.49 13.16 -0.39
CA ARG A 75 24.25 13.74 0.96
C ARG A 75 22.84 14.33 1.05
N LEU A 76 21.84 13.48 0.84
CA LEU A 76 20.44 13.85 0.98
C LEU A 76 20.10 13.99 2.47
N ASN A 77 19.33 15.03 2.80
CA ASN A 77 18.73 15.09 4.12
C ASN A 77 17.69 13.97 4.29
N SER A 78 17.46 13.53 5.52
CA SER A 78 16.52 12.43 5.83
C SER A 78 15.13 12.69 5.27
N SER A 79 14.59 13.90 5.46
CA SER A 79 13.26 14.27 4.95
C SER A 79 13.12 14.11 3.43
N ARG A 80 14.17 14.41 2.65
CA ARG A 80 14.18 14.21 1.20
C ARG A 80 14.31 12.74 0.84
N ALA A 81 15.14 11.98 1.55
CA ALA A 81 15.26 10.55 1.34
C ALA A 81 13.93 9.83 1.62
N ASP A 82 13.24 10.20 2.72
CA ASP A 82 11.93 9.64 3.09
C ASP A 82 10.88 9.89 1.99
N LYS A 83 10.84 11.12 1.46
CA LYS A 83 9.95 11.47 0.34
C LYS A 83 10.25 10.65 -0.92
N LEU A 84 11.53 10.44 -1.23
CA LEU A 84 11.94 9.64 -2.39
C LEU A 84 11.58 8.17 -2.22
N VAL A 85 11.79 7.60 -1.03
CA VAL A 85 11.34 6.23 -0.72
C VAL A 85 9.83 6.13 -0.86
N PHE A 86 9.07 7.07 -0.31
CA PHE A 86 7.61 7.10 -0.43
C PHE A 86 7.15 7.13 -1.90
N ILE A 87 7.73 8.03 -2.71
CA ILE A 87 7.40 8.14 -4.14
C ILE A 87 7.76 6.82 -4.86
N HIS A 88 8.97 6.30 -4.64
CA HIS A 88 9.44 5.07 -5.29
C HIS A 88 8.56 3.86 -4.95
N SER A 89 8.26 3.66 -3.66
CA SER A 89 7.42 2.55 -3.21
C SER A 89 5.99 2.64 -3.77
N ASN A 90 5.40 3.85 -3.80
CA ASN A 90 4.07 4.04 -4.36
C ASN A 90 4.03 3.84 -5.88
N ILE A 91 5.02 4.35 -6.62
CA ILE A 91 5.09 4.14 -8.08
C ILE A 91 5.19 2.64 -8.38
N ARG A 92 6.03 1.88 -7.66
CA ARG A 92 6.14 0.42 -7.83
C ARG A 92 4.84 -0.31 -7.52
N LEU A 93 4.14 0.11 -6.46
CA LEU A 93 2.86 -0.48 -6.10
C LEU A 93 1.83 -0.24 -7.20
N LEU A 94 1.68 1.01 -7.65
CA LEU A 94 0.70 1.40 -8.67
C LEU A 94 1.02 0.80 -10.04
N SER A 95 2.30 0.76 -10.43
CA SER A 95 2.70 0.22 -11.74
C SER A 95 2.33 -1.24 -11.88
N ARG A 96 2.40 -2.03 -10.80
CA ARG A 96 2.04 -3.47 -10.81
C ARG A 96 0.59 -3.75 -11.19
N PHE A 97 -0.29 -2.77 -11.03
CA PHE A 97 -1.69 -2.85 -11.44
C PHE A 97 -1.95 -2.35 -12.87
N GLN A 98 -0.94 -1.81 -13.55
CA GLN A 98 -1.04 -1.36 -14.93
C GLN A 98 -0.63 -2.46 -15.92
N ASP A 99 -1.28 -2.51 -17.08
CA ASP A 99 -0.99 -3.52 -18.10
C ASP A 99 0.41 -3.33 -18.72
N ASN A 100 0.87 -2.08 -18.83
CA ASN A 100 2.20 -1.72 -19.34
C ASN A 100 3.37 -2.30 -18.50
N TYR A 101 3.10 -2.66 -17.24
CA TYR A 101 4.08 -3.27 -16.35
C TYR A 101 4.22 -4.77 -16.62
N LYS A 102 3.15 -5.41 -17.09
CA LYS A 102 3.15 -6.82 -17.52
C LYS A 102 3.71 -6.94 -18.94
N GLU A 103 3.33 -6.02 -19.82
CA GLU A 103 3.58 -6.07 -21.25
C GLU A 103 4.11 -4.73 -21.75
N GLY A 104 5.28 -4.73 -22.40
CA GLY A 104 5.90 -3.51 -22.93
C GLY A 104 7.42 -3.50 -22.83
N PRO A 105 8.07 -2.47 -23.38
CA PRO A 105 9.52 -2.34 -23.37
C PRO A 105 10.11 -2.17 -21.95
N TYR A 106 9.32 -1.69 -20.99
CA TYR A 106 9.71 -1.47 -19.59
C TYR A 106 8.98 -2.41 -18.60
N LYS A 107 8.57 -3.60 -19.06
CA LYS A 107 7.90 -4.58 -18.21
C LYS A 107 8.77 -4.92 -16.99
N LYS A 108 8.17 -5.02 -15.81
CA LYS A 108 8.85 -5.44 -14.56
C LYS A 108 10.17 -4.68 -14.28
N TRP A 109 10.25 -3.41 -14.66
CA TRP A 109 11.44 -2.57 -14.53
C TRP A 109 12.01 -2.51 -13.10
N ASP A 110 11.20 -2.86 -12.09
CA ASP A 110 11.53 -2.80 -10.67
C ASP A 110 12.07 -4.13 -10.11
N VAL A 111 12.03 -5.23 -10.87
CA VAL A 111 12.39 -6.59 -10.41
C VAL A 111 13.91 -6.79 -10.31
N ASP A 112 14.69 -6.08 -11.13
CA ASP A 112 16.15 -6.14 -11.11
C ASP A 112 16.75 -4.73 -11.13
N PRO A 113 17.04 -4.15 -9.95
CA PRO A 113 17.65 -2.82 -9.84
C PRO A 113 19.14 -2.80 -10.23
N GLU A 114 19.78 -3.96 -10.42
CA GLU A 114 21.17 -4.07 -10.88
C GLU A 114 21.28 -4.28 -12.40
N ASN A 115 20.14 -4.50 -13.08
CA ASN A 115 20.10 -4.52 -14.54
C ASN A 115 20.51 -3.12 -15.06
N SER A 116 21.67 -3.09 -15.70
CA SER A 116 22.40 -1.91 -16.21
C SER A 116 21.67 -1.09 -17.28
N MET A 117 20.36 -1.28 -17.47
CA MET A 117 19.54 -0.53 -18.42
C MET A 117 19.34 0.94 -17.99
N ILE A 118 19.66 1.29 -16.74
CA ILE A 118 19.73 2.69 -16.28
C ILE A 118 20.94 3.42 -16.89
N ASP A 119 22.05 2.72 -17.13
CA ASP A 119 23.19 3.30 -17.86
C ASP A 119 22.81 3.62 -19.30
N ASP A 120 21.97 2.79 -19.93
CA ASP A 120 21.51 2.99 -21.31
C ASP A 120 20.64 4.25 -21.48
N PHE A 121 19.90 4.66 -20.44
CA PHE A 121 19.15 5.93 -20.44
C PHE A 121 20.07 7.15 -20.30
N HIS A 122 21.14 7.03 -19.49
CA HIS A 122 22.13 8.09 -19.35
C HIS A 122 22.96 8.27 -20.61
N VAL A 123 23.31 7.16 -21.30
CA VAL A 123 23.99 7.17 -22.60
C VAL A 123 23.11 7.82 -23.66
N ARG A 124 21.81 7.46 -23.76
CA ARG A 124 20.90 8.07 -24.73
C ARG A 124 20.65 9.57 -24.51
N LEU A 125 20.64 10.03 -23.25
CA LEU A 125 20.46 11.45 -22.97
C LEU A 125 21.71 12.29 -23.30
N GLU A 126 22.91 11.72 -23.16
CA GLU A 126 24.15 12.37 -23.62
C GLU A 126 24.27 12.34 -25.15
N GLU A 127 23.75 11.31 -25.83
CA GLU A 127 23.69 11.25 -27.31
C GLU A 127 22.68 12.24 -27.92
N MET A 128 21.70 12.72 -27.14
CA MET A 128 20.72 13.73 -27.57
C MET A 128 21.15 15.18 -27.29
N ARG A 129 22.36 15.41 -26.78
CA ARG A 129 22.92 16.72 -26.48
C ARG A 129 23.89 17.19 -27.55
#